data_AF-A0A564W8Q4-F1
#
_entry.id   AF-A0A564W8Q4-F1
#
_cell.length_a   1.000
_cell.length_b   1.000
_cell.length_c   1.000
_cell.angle_alpha   90.00
_cell.angle_beta   90.00
_cell.angle_gamma   90.00
#
_symmetry.space_group_name_H-M   'P 1'
#
loop_
_entity.id
_entity.type
_entity.pdbx_description
1 polymer ?
#
loop_
_entity_poly.entity_id
_entity_poly.type
_entity_poly.pdbx_seq_one_letter_code
_entity_poly.pdbx_strand_id
1 'polypeptide(L)'
;MEIERKFLIRKDDLPQDLASYPCHRIEQGYLCTSPVVRIRRQDDDYFLTYKSRGLMSREEYNLPLTAEAYEHLKPKADGILITKDRYVIPEKDGLFIELDVFHGEYEGVLLAEVEFPTEEAANAYTAPDWFGEDVTYSTRYHNSTMSQSWQSDYCSLHSQ
;
A
#
# COMPACT_ATOMS: atom_id res chain seq x y z
N MET A 1 -4.92 -4.40 15.98
CA MET A 1 -3.54 -4.48 15.46
C MET A 1 -3.65 -5.30 14.20
N GLU A 2 -3.34 -4.72 13.05
CA GLU A 2 -3.29 -5.44 11.77
C GLU A 2 -1.97 -6.23 11.73
N ILE A 3 -2.01 -7.48 11.27
CA ILE A 3 -0.84 -8.37 11.15
C ILE A 3 -0.71 -8.67 9.66
N GLU A 4 0.37 -8.24 9.04
CA GLU A 4 0.55 -8.31 7.60
C GLU A 4 1.99 -8.71 7.25
N ARG A 5 2.18 -9.33 6.08
CA ARG A 5 3.50 -9.52 5.47
C ARG A 5 3.54 -8.86 4.11
N LYS A 6 4.69 -8.27 3.76
CA LYS A 6 4.88 -7.50 2.52
C LYS A 6 6.05 -8.02 1.72
N PHE A 7 5.88 -8.11 0.41
CA PHE A 7 6.88 -8.67 -0.49
C PHE A 7 7.01 -7.83 -1.76
N LEU A 8 8.24 -7.58 -2.19
CA LEU A 8 8.49 -7.00 -3.51
C LEU A 8 8.28 -8.05 -4.59
N ILE A 9 7.70 -7.63 -5.71
CA ILE A 9 7.44 -8.51 -6.85
C ILE A 9 8.27 -8.06 -8.04
N ARG A 10 8.85 -9.02 -8.77
CA ARG A 10 9.49 -8.72 -10.04
C ARG A 10 8.46 -8.75 -11.15
N LYS A 11 8.58 -7.84 -12.11
CA LYS A 11 7.66 -7.74 -13.24
C LYS A 11 7.53 -9.06 -14.03
N ASP A 12 8.63 -9.80 -14.16
CA ASP A 12 8.67 -11.08 -14.88
C ASP A 12 7.99 -12.23 -14.12
N ASP A 13 7.79 -12.07 -12.80
CA ASP A 13 7.19 -13.08 -11.94
C ASP A 13 5.67 -12.85 -11.75
N LEU A 14 5.10 -11.78 -12.33
CA LEU A 14 3.68 -11.48 -12.19
C LEU A 14 2.77 -12.61 -12.72
N PRO A 15 1.65 -12.90 -12.05
CA PRO A 15 0.62 -13.80 -12.58
C PRO A 15 0.13 -13.34 -13.96
N GLN A 16 0.07 -14.26 -14.92
CA GLN A 16 -0.28 -13.93 -16.32
C GLN A 16 -1.74 -13.49 -16.50
N ASP A 17 -2.63 -13.90 -15.61
CA ASP A 17 -4.06 -13.66 -15.63
C ASP A 17 -4.49 -12.56 -14.65
N LEU A 18 -3.59 -11.64 -14.32
CA LEU A 18 -3.83 -10.58 -13.33
C LEU A 18 -5.12 -9.78 -13.60
N ALA A 19 -5.42 -9.50 -14.87
CA ALA A 19 -6.62 -8.78 -15.30
C ALA A 19 -7.94 -9.52 -15.04
N SER A 20 -7.89 -10.80 -14.66
CA SER A 20 -9.08 -11.58 -14.30
C SER A 20 -9.52 -11.37 -12.85
N TYR A 21 -8.64 -10.83 -12.00
CA TYR A 21 -8.94 -10.59 -10.60
C TYR A 21 -9.60 -9.23 -10.37
N PRO A 22 -10.39 -9.08 -9.29
CA PRO A 22 -10.88 -7.78 -8.86
C PRO A 22 -9.73 -6.79 -8.71
N CYS A 23 -9.93 -5.58 -9.23
CA CYS A 23 -8.94 -4.52 -9.23
C CYS A 23 -9.58 -3.23 -8.74
N HIS A 24 -8.90 -2.55 -7.81
CA HIS A 24 -9.31 -1.27 -7.26
C HIS A 24 -8.30 -0.19 -7.63
N ARG A 25 -8.79 0.93 -8.16
CA ARG A 25 -7.97 2.12 -8.42
C ARG A 25 -7.87 2.95 -7.16
N ILE A 26 -6.67 3.11 -6.63
CA ILE A 26 -6.44 3.81 -5.36
C ILE A 26 -5.57 5.03 -5.59
N GLU A 27 -6.04 6.16 -5.07
CA GLU A 27 -5.28 7.42 -5.00
C GLU A 27 -5.34 7.96 -3.58
N GLN A 28 -4.19 8.17 -2.94
CA GLN A 28 -4.14 8.59 -1.54
C GLN A 28 -3.08 9.66 -1.28
N GLY A 29 -3.46 10.66 -0.49
CA GLY A 29 -2.61 11.77 -0.09
C GLY A 29 -2.61 11.93 1.43
N TYR A 30 -1.48 12.35 1.99
CA TYR A 30 -1.33 12.57 3.43
C TYR A 30 -1.41 14.07 3.72
N LEU A 31 -2.39 14.47 4.53
CA LEU A 31 -2.50 15.85 5.06
C LEU A 31 -1.66 16.04 6.32
N CYS A 32 -1.28 14.93 6.96
CA CYS A 32 -0.33 14.87 8.07
C CYS A 32 0.17 13.43 8.20
N THR A 33 1.42 13.22 8.57
CA THR A 33 2.00 11.88 8.82
C THR A 33 2.21 11.58 10.31
N SER A 34 2.08 12.58 11.19
CA SER A 34 2.16 12.40 12.65
C SER A 34 1.37 13.46 13.43
N PRO A 35 0.11 13.19 13.84
CA PRO A 35 -0.65 11.95 13.59
C PRO A 35 -0.95 11.76 12.10
N VAL A 36 -1.26 10.53 11.70
CA VAL A 36 -1.64 10.26 10.31
C VAL A 36 -3.04 10.83 10.06
N VAL A 37 -3.15 11.72 9.08
CA VAL A 37 -4.40 12.15 8.46
C VAL A 37 -4.24 11.98 6.96
N ARG A 38 -5.07 11.13 6.36
CA ARG A 38 -4.96 10.72 4.95
C ARG A 38 -6.30 10.85 4.27
N ILE A 39 -6.31 11.41 3.07
CA ILE A 39 -7.44 11.30 2.15
C ILE A 39 -7.16 10.15 1.19
N ARG A 40 -8.16 9.31 0.91
CA ARG A 40 -8.05 8.20 -0.03
C ARG A 40 -9.28 8.17 -0.91
N ARG A 41 -9.07 8.04 -2.20
CA ARG A 41 -10.06 7.58 -3.16
C ARG A 41 -9.78 6.11 -3.46
N GLN A 42 -10.83 5.30 -3.50
CA GLN A 42 -10.80 3.93 -3.99
C GLN A 42 -11.98 3.78 -4.94
N ASP A 43 -11.69 3.62 -6.23
CA ASP A 43 -12.69 3.64 -7.31
C ASP A 43 -13.57 4.90 -7.26
N ASP A 44 -14.82 4.77 -6.85
CA ASP A 44 -15.80 5.86 -6.71
C ASP A 44 -16.11 6.21 -5.23
N ASP A 45 -15.44 5.55 -4.29
CA ASP A 45 -15.56 5.80 -2.85
C ASP A 45 -14.40 6.68 -2.34
N TYR A 46 -14.70 7.53 -1.36
CA TYR A 46 -13.75 8.48 -0.80
C TYR A 46 -13.75 8.44 0.72
N PHE A 47 -12.57 8.52 1.30
CA PHE A 47 -12.34 8.33 2.72
C PHE A 47 -11.42 9.40 3.28
N LEU A 48 -11.75 9.86 4.49
CA LEU A 48 -10.83 10.55 5.38
C LEU A 48 -10.41 9.57 6.47
N THR A 49 -9.16 9.14 6.44
CA THR A 49 -8.56 8.29 7.45
C THR A 49 -7.81 9.15 8.46
N TYR A 50 -7.95 8.86 9.76
CA TYR A 50 -7.02 9.35 10.77
C TYR A 50 -6.61 8.24 11.73
N LYS A 51 -5.37 8.34 12.25
CA LYS A 51 -4.84 7.42 13.25
C LYS A 51 -4.47 8.17 14.54
N SER A 52 -4.90 7.66 15.69
CA SER A 52 -4.54 8.24 16.99
C SER A 52 -3.03 8.15 17.28
N ARG A 53 -2.48 9.09 18.08
CA ARG A 53 -1.08 9.02 18.56
C ARG A 53 -0.99 8.00 19.70
N GLY A 54 -0.09 7.02 19.60
CA GLY A 54 0.14 6.02 20.64
C GLY A 54 1.11 4.91 20.21
N LEU A 55 1.73 4.24 21.19
CA LEU A 55 2.71 3.15 21.00
C LEU A 55 2.08 1.75 20.98
N MET A 56 1.00 1.50 21.74
CA MET A 56 0.48 0.13 21.95
C MET A 56 -0.80 -0.21 21.15
N SER A 57 -1.63 0.77 20.82
CA SER A 57 -2.75 0.60 19.90
C SER A 57 -2.98 1.92 19.17
N ARG A 58 -2.96 1.86 17.83
CA ARG A 58 -3.39 2.98 17.00
C ARG A 58 -4.76 2.61 16.45
N GLU A 59 -5.78 3.34 16.85
CA GLU A 59 -7.09 3.19 16.24
C GLU A 59 -7.03 3.89 14.88
N GLU A 60 -7.37 3.14 13.83
CA GLU A 60 -7.61 3.68 12.51
C GLU A 60 -9.11 3.88 12.33
N TYR A 61 -9.50 5.11 12.00
CA TYR A 61 -10.88 5.43 11.65
C TYR A 61 -10.95 5.86 10.20
N ASN A 62 -11.82 5.20 9.44
CA ASN A 62 -12.16 5.58 8.08
C ASN A 62 -13.53 6.25 8.10
N LEU A 63 -13.56 7.57 7.85
CA LEU A 63 -14.79 8.34 7.70
C LEU A 63 -15.12 8.54 6.22
N PRO A 64 -16.41 8.55 5.83
CA PRO A 64 -16.78 8.90 4.47
C PRO A 64 -16.34 10.34 4.16
N LEU A 65 -15.82 10.54 2.95
CA LEU A 65 -15.50 11.83 2.37
C LEU A 65 -16.32 11.99 1.08
N THR A 66 -16.66 13.20 0.67
CA THR A 66 -17.29 13.41 -0.65
C THR A 66 -16.21 13.57 -1.71
N ALA A 67 -16.52 13.24 -2.97
CA ALA A 67 -15.63 13.47 -4.10
C ALA A 67 -15.17 14.94 -4.18
N GLU A 68 -16.09 15.89 -3.97
CA GLU A 68 -15.79 17.33 -3.95
C GLU A 68 -14.79 17.71 -2.83
N ALA A 69 -15.01 17.19 -1.62
CA ALA A 69 -14.11 17.45 -0.50
C ALA A 69 -12.73 16.81 -0.74
N TYR A 70 -12.67 15.62 -1.35
CA TYR A 70 -11.43 14.99 -1.76
C TYR A 70 -10.65 15.87 -2.74
N GLU A 71 -11.27 16.30 -3.85
CA GLU A 71 -10.61 17.16 -4.85
C GLU A 71 -10.15 18.49 -4.27
N HIS A 72 -10.89 19.05 -3.30
CA HIS A 72 -10.48 20.27 -2.63
C HIS A 72 -9.29 20.06 -1.66
N LEU A 73 -9.17 18.89 -1.04
CA LEU A 73 -8.09 18.53 -0.11
C LEU A 73 -6.85 17.99 -0.82
N LYS A 74 -7.00 17.32 -1.95
CA LYS A 74 -5.92 16.75 -2.78
C LYS A 74 -4.72 17.68 -3.01
N PRO A 75 -4.88 18.93 -3.47
CA PRO A 75 -3.74 19.84 -3.67
C PRO A 75 -3.10 20.34 -2.35
N LYS A 76 -3.67 20.00 -1.19
CA LYS A 76 -3.15 20.33 0.14
C LYS A 76 -2.45 19.13 0.79
N ALA A 77 -2.35 18.00 0.10
CA ALA A 77 -1.57 16.86 0.57
C ALA A 77 -0.08 17.20 0.58
N ASP A 78 0.60 16.78 1.63
CA ASP A 78 2.04 16.87 1.76
C ASP A 78 2.71 15.77 0.91
N GLY A 79 3.80 16.13 0.24
CA GLY A 79 4.64 15.20 -0.49
C GLY A 79 3.98 14.59 -1.73
N ILE A 80 4.15 13.29 -1.91
CA ILE A 80 3.72 12.54 -3.10
C ILE A 80 2.31 11.99 -2.89
N LEU A 81 1.44 12.26 -3.87
CA LEU A 81 0.17 11.58 -4.01
C LEU A 81 0.41 10.16 -4.52
N ILE A 82 0.13 9.16 -3.70
CA ILE A 82 0.35 7.75 -4.05
C ILE A 82 -0.80 7.25 -4.89
N THR A 83 -0.50 6.77 -6.10
CA THR A 83 -1.47 6.18 -7.02
C THR A 83 -1.07 4.76 -7.36
N LYS A 84 -2.03 3.84 -7.32
CA LYS A 84 -1.82 2.42 -7.60
C LYS A 84 -3.09 1.72 -8.06
N ASP A 85 -2.92 0.63 -8.80
CA ASP A 85 -3.94 -0.39 -8.99
C ASP A 85 -3.71 -1.53 -7.99
N ARG A 86 -4.73 -1.89 -7.22
CA ARG A 86 -4.69 -3.00 -6.26
C ARG A 86 -5.50 -4.17 -6.79
N TYR A 87 -4.82 -5.26 -7.12
CA TYR A 87 -5.44 -6.53 -7.46
C TYR A 87 -5.66 -7.37 -6.21
N VAL A 88 -6.84 -7.98 -6.08
CA VAL A 88 -7.18 -8.85 -4.96
C VAL A 88 -7.20 -10.30 -5.45
N ILE A 89 -6.12 -11.02 -5.15
CA ILE A 89 -5.89 -12.38 -5.64
C ILE A 89 -6.21 -13.37 -4.50
N PRO A 90 -7.14 -14.33 -4.69
CA PRO A 90 -7.40 -15.36 -3.69
C PRO A 90 -6.16 -16.20 -3.41
N GLU A 91 -5.92 -16.48 -2.13
CA GLU A 91 -4.82 -17.31 -1.63
C GLU A 91 -5.39 -18.46 -0.78
N LYS A 92 -4.56 -19.47 -0.51
CA LYS A 92 -4.91 -20.59 0.36
C LYS A 92 -5.42 -20.13 1.74
N ASP A 93 -6.18 -21.03 2.38
CA ASP A 93 -6.72 -20.83 3.73
C ASP A 93 -7.63 -19.60 3.88
N GLY A 94 -8.23 -19.14 2.78
CA GLY A 94 -9.13 -17.99 2.76
C GLY A 94 -8.41 -16.63 2.89
N LEU A 95 -7.09 -16.63 2.72
CA LEU A 95 -6.30 -15.40 2.63
C LEU A 95 -6.49 -14.74 1.26
N PHE A 96 -6.09 -13.48 1.18
CA PHE A 96 -6.03 -12.73 -0.06
C PHE A 96 -4.68 -12.04 -0.16
N ILE A 97 -4.16 -11.98 -1.38
CA ILE A 97 -2.99 -11.17 -1.73
C ILE A 97 -3.52 -9.86 -2.31
N GLU A 98 -3.17 -8.76 -1.66
CA GLU A 98 -3.32 -7.42 -2.23
C GLU A 98 -2.06 -7.07 -3.00
N LEU A 99 -2.10 -7.25 -4.33
CA LEU A 99 -0.99 -6.90 -5.21
C LEU A 99 -1.17 -5.48 -5.72
N ASP A 100 -0.31 -4.58 -5.24
CA ASP A 100 -0.26 -3.18 -5.62
C ASP A 100 0.72 -2.96 -6.79
N VAL A 101 0.19 -2.42 -7.88
CA VAL A 101 0.94 -1.90 -9.02
C VAL A 101 0.98 -0.38 -8.90
N PHE A 102 2.12 0.18 -8.49
CA PHE A 102 2.26 1.62 -8.27
C PHE A 102 2.53 2.37 -9.57
N HIS A 103 2.00 3.59 -9.63
CA HIS A 103 2.07 4.50 -10.78
C HIS A 103 2.76 5.81 -10.42
N GLY A 104 3.15 6.60 -11.43
CA GLY A 104 3.69 7.93 -11.24
C GLY A 104 5.11 7.91 -10.67
N GLU A 105 5.34 8.57 -9.53
CA GLU A 105 6.68 8.60 -8.88
C GLU A 105 7.20 7.22 -8.46
N TYR A 106 6.29 6.24 -8.31
CA TYR A 106 6.61 4.86 -7.93
C TYR A 106 6.35 3.86 -9.06
N GLU A 107 6.33 4.34 -10.31
CA GLU A 107 6.19 3.48 -11.49
C GLU A 107 7.19 2.32 -11.46
N GLY A 108 6.68 1.09 -11.65
CA GLY A 108 7.48 -0.14 -11.64
C GLY A 108 7.70 -0.75 -10.26
N VAL A 109 7.27 -0.09 -9.18
CA VAL A 109 7.20 -0.72 -7.85
C VAL A 109 5.98 -1.63 -7.80
N LEU A 110 6.20 -2.89 -7.45
CA LEU A 110 5.18 -3.91 -7.28
C LEU A 110 5.30 -4.47 -5.86
N LEU A 111 4.20 -4.42 -5.09
CA LEU A 111 4.18 -4.85 -3.70
C LEU A 111 3.00 -5.78 -3.45
N ALA A 112 3.26 -6.97 -2.94
CA ALA A 112 2.22 -7.87 -2.46
C ALA A 112 2.10 -7.75 -0.94
N GLU A 113 0.89 -7.54 -0.44
CA GLU A 113 0.55 -7.56 0.98
C GLU A 113 -0.39 -8.74 1.25
N VAL A 114 -0.16 -9.46 2.35
CA VAL A 114 -1.06 -10.52 2.84
C VAL A 114 -1.37 -10.22 4.29
N GLU A 115 -2.65 -10.06 4.62
CA GLU A 115 -3.13 -9.86 5.99
C GLU A 115 -3.43 -11.20 6.66
N PHE A 116 -3.09 -11.32 7.94
CA PHE A 116 -3.23 -12.53 8.74
C PHE A 116 -4.07 -12.29 9.99
N PRO A 117 -4.86 -13.28 10.42
CA PRO A 117 -5.65 -13.17 11.65
C PRO A 117 -4.78 -13.23 12.92
N THR A 118 -3.60 -13.88 12.87
CA THR A 118 -2.68 -14.02 14.01
C THR A 118 -1.22 -14.01 13.56
N GLU A 119 -0.30 -13.75 14.51
CA GLU A 119 1.14 -13.76 14.25
C GLU A 119 1.64 -15.18 13.92
N GLU A 120 1.08 -16.21 14.55
CA GLU A 120 1.41 -17.60 14.27
C GLU A 120 1.07 -17.97 12.83
N ALA A 121 -0.08 -17.51 12.31
CA ALA A 121 -0.47 -17.72 10.92
C ALA A 121 0.50 -17.01 9.95
N ALA A 122 0.88 -15.77 10.24
CA ALA A 122 1.84 -15.02 9.45
C ALA A 122 3.22 -15.70 9.40
N ASN A 123 3.70 -16.19 10.54
CA ASN A 123 4.99 -16.87 10.67
C ASN A 123 5.00 -18.25 10.00
N ALA A 124 3.87 -18.95 9.96
CA ALA A 124 3.73 -20.23 9.27
C ALA A 124 3.49 -20.09 7.76
N TYR A 125 3.16 -18.89 7.27
CA TYR A 125 2.84 -18.67 5.86
C TYR A 125 4.04 -18.90 4.95
N THR A 126 3.85 -19.82 4.00
CA THR A 126 4.77 -20.04 2.88
C THR A 126 4.27 -19.27 1.68
N ALA A 127 5.01 -18.24 1.30
CA ALA A 127 4.65 -17.35 0.21
C ALA A 127 4.77 -18.06 -1.17
N PRO A 128 3.98 -17.66 -2.18
CA PRO A 128 4.13 -18.14 -3.55
C PRO A 128 5.52 -17.90 -4.12
N ASP A 129 5.95 -18.73 -5.08
CA ASP A 129 7.28 -18.62 -5.70
C ASP A 129 7.53 -17.29 -6.42
N TRP A 130 6.47 -16.58 -6.80
CA TRP A 130 6.55 -15.27 -7.45
C TRP A 130 6.74 -14.10 -6.48
N PHE A 131 6.66 -14.35 -5.17
CA PHE A 131 7.03 -13.35 -4.17
C PHE A 131 8.56 -13.23 -4.12
N GLY A 132 9.05 -11.99 -4.19
CA GLY A 132 10.46 -11.67 -4.09
C GLY A 132 10.89 -11.39 -2.65
N GLU A 133 11.57 -10.26 -2.45
CA GLU A 133 12.13 -9.87 -1.15
C GLU A 133 11.02 -9.61 -0.12
N ASP A 134 11.10 -10.25 1.05
CA ASP A 134 10.26 -9.94 2.21
C ASP A 134 10.69 -8.60 2.82
N VAL A 135 9.81 -7.61 2.70
CA VAL A 135 10.00 -6.24 3.15
C VAL A 135 9.05 -5.86 4.29
N THR A 136 8.49 -6.86 5.00
CA THR A 136 7.52 -6.68 6.09
C THR A 136 7.98 -5.68 7.15
N TYR A 137 9.28 -5.68 7.51
CA TYR A 137 9.85 -4.78 8.51
C TYR A 137 10.50 -3.53 7.93
N SER A 138 10.45 -3.34 6.62
CA SER A 138 11.05 -2.19 5.94
C SER A 138 10.09 -1.02 5.89
N THR A 139 10.35 -0.03 6.74
CA THR A 139 9.54 1.20 6.78
C THR A 139 9.58 1.99 5.46
N ARG A 140 10.53 1.71 4.56
CA ARG A 140 10.66 2.32 3.23
C ARG A 140 9.42 2.13 2.37
N TYR A 141 8.77 0.96 2.47
CA TYR A 141 7.60 0.59 1.68
C TYR A 141 6.28 0.85 2.41
N HIS A 142 6.32 1.52 3.56
CA HIS A 142 5.09 1.99 4.19
C HIS A 142 4.55 3.19 3.40
N ASN A 143 3.25 3.19 3.09
CA ASN A 143 2.60 4.29 2.34
C ASN A 143 2.89 5.69 2.92
N SER A 144 2.97 5.83 4.24
CA SER A 144 3.30 7.11 4.90
C SER A 144 4.75 7.55 4.72
N THR A 145 5.67 6.60 4.51
CA THR A 145 7.07 6.89 4.19
C THR A 145 7.20 7.20 2.71
N MET A 146 6.56 6.41 1.85
CA MET A 146 6.52 6.64 0.41
C MET A 146 5.90 8.01 0.08
N SER A 147 4.89 8.47 0.81
CA SER A 147 4.34 9.81 0.57
C SER A 147 5.33 10.94 0.89
N GLN A 148 6.36 10.71 1.71
CA GLN A 148 7.39 11.70 2.04
C GLN A 148 8.56 11.70 1.05
N SER A 149 8.46 10.93 -0.04
CA SER A 149 9.55 10.61 -0.98
C SER A 149 10.64 9.72 -0.39
N TRP A 150 11.16 8.79 -1.20
CA TRP A 150 12.42 8.14 -0.89
C TRP A 150 13.53 9.18 -1.04
N GLN A 151 14.18 9.56 0.06
CA GLN A 151 15.41 10.35 -0.05
C GLN A 151 16.35 9.65 -1.04
N SER A 152 16.77 10.41 -2.04
CA SER A 152 17.53 9.98 -3.21
C SER A 152 18.86 9.32 -2.81
N ASP A 153 18.84 8.02 -2.54
CA ASP A 153 20.07 7.21 -2.45
C ASP A 153 20.14 6.09 -3.51
N TYR A 154 19.26 6.12 -4.53
CA TYR A 154 19.20 5.05 -5.55
C TYR A 154 19.20 5.52 -7.02
N CYS A 155 19.69 6.72 -7.31
CA CYS A 155 19.94 7.15 -8.70
C CYS A 155 21.34 6.80 -9.25
N SER A 156 22.11 5.91 -8.61
CA SER A 156 23.54 5.69 -8.96
C SER A 156 24.00 4.27 -9.27
N LEU A 157 23.12 3.33 -9.65
CA LEU A 157 23.60 1.95 -9.96
C LEU A 157 23.15 1.29 -11.27
N HIS A 158 22.51 2.00 -12.22
CA HIS A 158 22.24 1.43 -13.56
C HIS A 158 22.62 2.35 -14.73
N SER A 159 23.69 3.12 -14.58
CA SER A 159 24.38 3.74 -15.71
C SER A 159 25.83 3.27 -15.79
N GLN A 160 26.01 2.00 -16.19
CA GLN A 160 27.16 1.52 -16.97
C GLN A 160 26.70 0.40 -17.90
#